data_AF-A0A0D2Y6Z8-F1
#
_entry.id   AF-A0A0D2Y6Z8-F1
#
_cell.length_a   1.000
_cell.length_b   1.000
_cell.length_c   1.000
_cell.angle_alpha   90.00
_cell.angle_beta   90.00
_cell.angle_gamma   90.00
#
_symmetry.space_group_name_H-M   'P 1'
#
loop_
_entity.id
_entity.type
_entity.pdbx_description
1 polymer ?
#
loop_
_entity_poly.entity_id
_entity_poly.type
_entity_poly.pdbx_seq_one_letter_code
_entity_poly.pdbx_strand_id
1 'polypeptide(L)'
;MFPVDKFAQLQLPHAQKWQIWLLDEERRRAGFAIWLLDSAFSAHFDLTSLMRLSELQISLPQPDDRWGASTAQCWANFPAVENSGSGGLPTMERVISEDSWRFVWSKTNTLGKQVMLQHLTNVIKDKSADQPGTPGFSYHDKLLASNVLTDFLNLIETDQMEQSIDEAKASTTHKIMALTALMTHNTPVQSLLPTTIRCIYGKLDNKDWAAISDRWRGASGQGRLGCFYASRILHVVRSSRSSHFGTPVSLLQAVLVLWLYSALAERYRDGFLFSRTAPAVVLGPKPLDQMETNSWIEMGWSRVKLPGIGNLLCAEGRTKLLDDAVVLMRSLKGWGISNAYAQILLRLRASETASMAHG
;
A
#
# COMPACT_ATOMS: atom_id res chain seq x y z
N MET A 1 -11.37 28.25 -5.42
CA MET A 1 -11.20 27.46 -6.66
C MET A 1 -11.69 28.30 -7.83
N PHE A 2 -10.87 28.52 -8.87
CA PHE A 2 -11.34 29.19 -10.09
C PHE A 2 -12.33 28.25 -10.78
N PRO A 3 -13.60 28.63 -10.99
CA PRO A 3 -14.56 27.73 -11.63
C PRO A 3 -14.17 27.56 -13.10
N VAL A 4 -13.85 26.34 -13.51
CA VAL A 4 -13.40 26.07 -14.88
C VAL A 4 -14.48 26.42 -15.90
N ASP A 5 -15.77 26.42 -15.53
CA ASP A 5 -16.84 26.89 -16.42
C ASP A 5 -16.76 28.40 -16.67
N LYS A 6 -16.49 29.19 -15.63
CA LYS A 6 -16.26 30.63 -15.78
C LYS A 6 -15.02 30.87 -16.63
N PHE A 7 -14.02 30.00 -16.51
CA PHE A 7 -12.78 30.06 -17.28
C PHE A 7 -12.98 29.70 -18.77
N ALA A 8 -13.76 28.67 -19.07
CA ALA A 8 -14.11 28.29 -20.44
C ALA A 8 -14.87 29.41 -21.17
N GLN A 9 -15.73 30.13 -20.44
CA GLN A 9 -16.53 31.27 -20.90
C GLN A 9 -15.72 32.56 -21.14
N LEU A 10 -14.46 32.63 -20.68
CA LEU A 10 -13.62 33.81 -20.92
C LEU A 10 -13.36 33.96 -22.42
N GLN A 11 -13.59 35.14 -23.00
CA GLN A 11 -13.21 35.45 -24.39
C GLN A 11 -11.73 35.82 -24.50
N LEU A 12 -10.85 34.91 -24.07
CA LEU A 12 -9.40 35.09 -24.12
C LEU A 12 -8.77 34.23 -25.24
N PRO A 13 -7.66 34.69 -25.85
CA PRO A 13 -6.85 33.87 -26.74
C PRO A 13 -6.41 32.56 -26.08
N HIS A 14 -6.28 31.48 -26.86
CA HIS A 14 -5.86 30.17 -26.36
C HIS A 14 -4.55 30.21 -25.56
N ALA A 15 -3.58 31.03 -25.95
CA ALA A 15 -2.32 31.20 -25.22
C ALA A 15 -2.53 31.73 -23.79
N GLN A 16 -3.38 32.74 -23.61
CA GLN A 16 -3.67 33.30 -22.29
C GLN A 16 -4.48 32.32 -21.43
N LYS A 17 -5.43 31.61 -22.04
CA LYS A 17 -6.15 30.54 -21.35
C LYS A 17 -5.17 29.44 -20.89
N TRP A 18 -4.34 28.96 -21.78
CA TRP A 18 -3.39 27.91 -21.44
C TRP A 18 -2.48 28.29 -20.29
N GLN A 19 -1.98 29.54 -20.25
CA GLN A 19 -1.14 30.02 -19.15
C GLN A 19 -1.86 30.04 -17.80
N ILE A 20 -3.11 30.51 -17.76
CA ILE A 20 -3.91 30.53 -16.52
C ILE A 20 -4.20 29.10 -16.06
N TRP A 21 -4.55 28.22 -17.00
CA TRP A 21 -4.78 26.80 -16.71
C TRP A 21 -3.52 26.12 -16.17
N LEU A 22 -2.35 26.42 -16.75
CA LEU A 22 -1.07 25.86 -16.34
C LEU A 22 -0.76 26.23 -14.89
N LEU A 23 -0.92 27.50 -14.52
CA LEU A 23 -0.71 27.96 -13.15
C LEU A 23 -1.69 27.32 -12.15
N ASP A 24 -2.95 27.11 -12.52
CA ASP A 24 -3.90 26.40 -11.64
C ASP A 24 -3.57 24.91 -11.51
N GLU A 25 -3.13 24.25 -12.59
CA GLU A 25 -2.70 22.86 -12.57
C GLU A 25 -1.41 22.67 -11.74
N GLU A 26 -0.45 23.58 -11.86
CA GLU A 26 0.77 23.60 -11.01
C GLU A 26 0.41 23.74 -9.53
N ARG A 27 -0.47 24.70 -9.19
CA ARG A 27 -0.96 24.90 -7.83
C ARG A 27 -1.66 23.65 -7.29
N ARG A 28 -2.49 23.00 -8.09
CA ARG A 28 -3.22 21.77 -7.74
C ARG A 28 -2.24 20.62 -7.47
N ARG A 29 -1.28 20.40 -8.37
CA ARG A 29 -0.25 19.36 -8.23
C ARG A 29 0.62 19.60 -6.99
N ALA A 30 1.02 20.85 -6.74
CA ALA A 30 1.78 21.21 -5.54
C ALA A 30 0.97 20.93 -4.26
N GLY A 31 -0.31 21.30 -4.22
CA GLY A 31 -1.19 21.02 -3.08
C GLY A 31 -1.31 19.52 -2.77
N PHE A 32 -1.52 18.69 -3.78
CA PHE A 32 -1.56 17.23 -3.59
C PHE A 32 -0.20 16.64 -3.23
N ALA A 33 0.91 17.14 -3.76
CA ALA A 33 2.23 16.65 -3.40
C ALA A 33 2.54 16.90 -1.90
N ILE A 34 2.19 18.08 -1.39
CA ILE A 34 2.31 18.41 0.04
C ILE A 34 1.42 17.49 0.88
N TRP A 35 0.15 17.36 0.52
CA TRP A 35 -0.79 16.51 1.24
C TRP A 35 -0.39 15.03 1.21
N LEU A 36 0.13 14.53 0.08
CA LEU A 36 0.57 13.14 -0.06
C LEU A 36 1.75 12.86 0.88
N LEU A 37 2.70 13.78 0.99
CA LEU A 37 3.83 13.65 1.89
C LEU A 37 3.40 13.67 3.36
N ASP A 38 2.57 14.63 3.75
CA ASP A 38 2.00 14.74 5.11
C ASP A 38 1.21 13.48 5.50
N SER A 39 0.30 13.06 4.62
CA SER A 39 -0.53 11.86 4.81
C SER A 39 0.32 10.59 4.89
N ALA A 40 1.33 10.46 4.03
CA ALA A 40 2.17 9.28 4.04
C ALA A 40 3.06 9.24 5.28
N PHE A 41 3.47 10.37 5.83
CA PHE A 41 4.20 10.41 7.10
C PHE A 41 3.32 9.97 8.27
N SER A 42 2.08 10.43 8.31
CA SER A 42 1.10 9.93 9.28
C SER A 42 0.88 8.42 9.13
N ALA A 43 0.64 7.94 7.90
CA ALA A 43 0.37 6.53 7.62
C ALA A 43 1.58 5.59 7.86
N HIS A 44 2.81 6.06 7.65
CA HIS A 44 4.02 5.21 7.75
C HIS A 44 4.73 5.30 9.09
N PHE A 45 4.64 6.43 9.78
CA PHE A 45 5.41 6.72 10.98
C PHE A 45 4.54 7.05 12.20
N ASP A 46 3.21 6.92 12.09
CA ASP A 46 2.26 7.29 13.13
C ASP A 46 2.43 8.75 13.59
N LEU A 47 2.85 9.64 12.68
CA LEU A 47 2.96 11.07 12.94
C LEU A 47 1.60 11.77 12.81
N THR A 48 1.47 12.93 13.46
CA THR A 48 0.28 13.77 13.32
C THR A 48 0.23 14.38 11.92
N SER A 49 -0.87 14.15 11.20
CA SER A 49 -1.14 14.83 9.92
C SER A 49 -1.52 16.29 10.17
N LEU A 50 -0.92 17.19 9.41
CA LEU A 50 -1.15 18.63 9.48
C LEU A 50 -2.26 19.10 8.54
N MET A 51 -2.63 18.28 7.55
CA MET A 51 -3.49 18.72 6.46
C MET A 51 -4.53 17.66 6.09
N ARG A 52 -5.81 18.01 6.19
CA ARG A 52 -6.91 17.12 5.80
C ARG A 52 -7.18 17.23 4.31
N LEU A 53 -7.57 16.10 3.70
CA LEU A 53 -7.97 16.09 2.28
C LEU A 53 -9.21 16.97 2.02
N SER A 54 -10.09 17.13 3.00
CA SER A 54 -11.26 18.02 2.91
C SER A 54 -10.90 19.50 2.97
N GLU A 55 -9.72 19.88 3.47
CA GLU A 55 -9.27 21.28 3.49
C GLU A 55 -8.70 21.73 2.13
N LEU A 56 -8.27 20.76 1.31
CA LEU A 56 -7.69 21.02 0.00
C LEU A 56 -8.69 21.64 -0.98
N GLN A 57 -9.93 21.15 -1.02
CA GLN A 57 -11.01 21.64 -1.89
C GLN A 57 -10.55 21.90 -3.34
N ILE A 58 -9.65 21.05 -3.85
CA ILE A 58 -9.13 21.08 -5.23
C ILE A 58 -9.54 19.81 -5.98
N SER A 59 -9.84 19.97 -7.26
CA SER A 59 -10.08 18.87 -8.20
C SER A 59 -8.82 18.03 -8.39
N LEU A 60 -8.97 16.75 -8.76
CA LEU A 60 -7.84 15.89 -9.06
C LEU A 60 -7.03 16.37 -10.29
N PRO A 61 -5.71 16.10 -10.34
CA PRO A 61 -4.86 16.55 -11.45
C PRO A 61 -5.26 15.90 -12.78
N GLN A 62 -5.11 16.66 -13.86
CA GLN A 62 -5.41 16.24 -15.22
C GLN A 62 -4.28 15.35 -15.78
N PRO A 63 -4.51 14.58 -16.87
CA PRO A 63 -3.48 13.75 -17.51
C PRO A 63 -2.17 14.49 -17.78
N ASP A 64 -1.05 13.78 -17.64
CA ASP A 64 0.29 14.37 -17.82
C ASP A 64 0.51 14.89 -19.25
N ASP A 65 -0.10 14.28 -20.26
CA ASP A 65 -0.03 14.75 -21.65
C ASP A 65 -0.62 16.15 -21.84
N ARG A 66 -1.72 16.45 -21.12
CA ARG A 66 -2.36 17.78 -21.18
C ARG A 66 -1.52 18.83 -20.47
N TRP A 67 -0.88 18.45 -19.36
CA TRP A 67 0.03 19.32 -18.63
C TRP A 67 1.34 19.56 -19.39
N GLY A 68 1.87 18.51 -20.01
CA GLY A 68 3.08 18.53 -20.84
C GLY A 68 2.87 18.95 -22.30
N ALA A 69 1.71 19.53 -22.64
CA ALA A 69 1.44 20.01 -23.99
C ALA A 69 2.50 21.03 -24.43
N SER A 70 3.01 20.91 -25.66
CA SER A 70 4.11 21.77 -26.15
C SER A 70 3.63 23.16 -26.60
N THR A 71 2.34 23.32 -26.89
CA THR A 71 1.75 24.58 -27.34
C THR A 71 0.32 24.74 -26.81
N ALA A 72 -0.17 25.98 -26.80
CA ALA A 72 -1.56 26.30 -26.44
C ALA A 72 -2.58 25.58 -27.34
N GLN A 73 -2.24 25.35 -28.61
CA GLN A 73 -3.10 24.66 -29.56
C GLN A 73 -3.18 23.17 -29.24
N CYS A 74 -2.05 22.53 -28.95
CA CYS A 74 -2.02 21.13 -28.50
C CYS A 74 -2.83 20.96 -27.22
N TRP A 75 -2.67 21.86 -26.25
CA TRP A 75 -3.44 21.86 -25.01
C TRP A 75 -4.97 22.00 -25.26
N ALA A 76 -5.37 22.87 -26.19
CA ALA A 76 -6.77 23.11 -26.51
C ALA A 76 -7.45 21.92 -27.22
N ASN A 77 -6.67 21.07 -27.90
CA ASN A 77 -7.16 19.89 -28.61
C ASN A 77 -7.45 18.69 -27.68
N PHE A 78 -7.09 18.75 -26.40
CA PHE A 78 -7.45 17.69 -25.46
C PHE A 78 -8.97 17.67 -25.26
N PRO A 79 -9.61 16.49 -25.30
CA PRO A 79 -11.04 16.39 -25.11
C PRO A 79 -11.43 17.00 -23.77
N ALA A 80 -12.53 17.75 -23.76
CA ALA A 80 -13.14 18.17 -22.51
C ALA A 80 -13.45 16.91 -21.69
N VAL A 81 -13.22 16.95 -20.38
CA VAL A 81 -13.64 15.86 -19.50
C VAL A 81 -15.16 15.93 -19.42
N GLU A 82 -15.83 15.26 -20.34
CA GLU A 82 -17.29 15.15 -20.39
C GLU A 82 -17.82 14.57 -19.07
N ASN A 83 -18.95 15.10 -18.60
CA ASN A 83 -19.71 14.72 -17.38
C ASN A 83 -19.33 15.34 -16.03
N SER A 84 -18.41 16.29 -15.97
CA SER A 84 -18.36 17.19 -14.82
C SER A 84 -18.91 18.54 -15.26
N GLY A 85 -20.06 18.98 -14.74
CA GLY A 85 -20.61 20.32 -14.95
C GLY A 85 -19.73 21.47 -14.42
N SER A 86 -18.42 21.20 -14.28
CA SER A 86 -17.32 22.05 -13.81
C SER A 86 -16.04 21.92 -14.66
N GLY A 87 -16.12 21.41 -15.90
CA GLY A 87 -15.02 21.46 -16.90
C GLY A 87 -13.69 20.77 -16.55
N GLY A 88 -13.60 20.01 -15.45
CA GLY A 88 -12.40 19.33 -14.99
C GLY A 88 -12.72 18.04 -14.22
N LEU A 89 -11.70 17.36 -13.70
CA LEU A 89 -11.90 16.17 -12.85
C LEU A 89 -12.55 16.55 -11.50
N PRO A 90 -13.29 15.63 -10.85
CA PRO A 90 -13.92 15.88 -9.56
C PRO A 90 -12.89 16.08 -8.43
N THR A 91 -13.33 16.70 -7.33
CA THR A 91 -12.63 16.66 -6.04
C THR A 91 -12.73 15.25 -5.46
N MET A 92 -11.83 14.88 -4.54
CA MET A 92 -11.90 13.57 -3.87
C MET A 92 -13.23 13.35 -3.14
N GLU A 93 -13.81 14.39 -2.55
CA GLU A 93 -15.13 14.33 -1.92
C GLU A 93 -16.23 13.92 -2.91
N ARG A 94 -16.20 14.47 -4.13
CA ARG A 94 -17.12 14.08 -5.20
C ARG A 94 -16.87 12.67 -5.72
N VAL A 95 -15.60 12.23 -5.80
CA VAL A 95 -15.28 10.83 -6.16
C VAL A 95 -15.95 9.86 -5.20
N ILE A 96 -15.86 10.15 -3.90
CA ILE A 96 -16.45 9.33 -2.83
C ILE A 96 -17.98 9.36 -2.92
N SER A 97 -18.60 10.55 -3.04
CA SER A 97 -20.06 10.68 -3.03
C SER A 97 -20.74 10.10 -4.27
N GLU A 98 -20.08 10.17 -5.43
CA GLU A 98 -20.61 9.72 -6.72
C GLU A 98 -20.17 8.28 -7.08
N ASP A 99 -19.38 7.62 -6.21
CA ASP A 99 -18.79 6.30 -6.43
C ASP A 99 -18.08 6.16 -7.80
N SER A 100 -17.39 7.23 -8.22
CA SER A 100 -16.83 7.35 -9.58
C SER A 100 -15.37 6.91 -9.70
N TRP A 101 -14.88 6.11 -8.74
CA TRP A 101 -13.48 5.70 -8.59
C TRP A 101 -12.83 5.20 -9.88
N ARG A 102 -13.44 4.21 -10.56
CA ARG A 102 -12.88 3.60 -11.78
C ARG A 102 -12.80 4.58 -12.94
N PHE A 103 -13.85 5.40 -13.13
CA PHE A 103 -13.86 6.43 -14.16
C PHE A 103 -12.73 7.44 -13.93
N VAL A 104 -12.63 7.97 -12.72
CA VAL A 104 -11.64 8.98 -12.36
C VAL A 104 -10.22 8.42 -12.41
N TRP A 105 -10.03 7.18 -11.98
CA TRP A 105 -8.76 6.45 -12.09
C TRP A 105 -8.24 6.42 -13.53
N SER A 106 -9.12 6.19 -14.50
CA SER A 106 -8.76 6.14 -15.93
C SER A 106 -8.43 7.50 -16.54
N LYS A 107 -8.83 8.60 -15.88
CA LYS A 107 -8.72 9.96 -16.41
C LYS A 107 -7.70 10.84 -15.68
N THR A 108 -7.31 10.48 -14.47
CA THR A 108 -6.32 11.23 -13.71
C THR A 108 -4.90 10.74 -13.99
N ASN A 109 -3.92 11.58 -13.68
CA ASN A 109 -2.52 11.25 -13.88
C ASN A 109 -1.93 10.36 -12.77
N THR A 110 -0.62 10.13 -12.82
CA THR A 110 0.12 9.37 -11.80
C THR A 110 -0.08 9.91 -10.39
N LEU A 111 -0.07 11.24 -10.22
CA LEU A 111 -0.22 11.88 -8.91
C LEU A 111 -1.65 11.70 -8.37
N GLY A 112 -2.68 11.89 -9.20
CA GLY A 112 -4.06 11.67 -8.79
C GLY A 112 -4.34 10.22 -8.39
N LYS A 113 -3.77 9.25 -9.11
CA LYS A 113 -3.81 7.83 -8.72
C LYS A 113 -3.17 7.60 -7.34
N GLN A 114 -2.02 8.22 -7.06
CA GLN A 114 -1.39 8.15 -5.73
C GLN A 114 -2.26 8.80 -4.64
N VAL A 115 -2.93 9.92 -4.95
CA VAL A 115 -3.85 10.58 -4.03
C VAL A 115 -5.01 9.66 -3.65
N MET A 116 -5.62 9.01 -4.65
CA MET A 116 -6.72 8.06 -4.43
C MET A 116 -6.26 6.88 -3.56
N LEU A 117 -5.11 6.27 -3.88
CA LEU A 117 -4.54 5.17 -3.10
C LEU A 117 -4.18 5.57 -1.67
N GLN A 118 -3.60 6.75 -1.47
CA GLN A 118 -3.24 7.25 -0.15
C GLN A 118 -4.49 7.57 0.68
N HIS A 119 -5.53 8.13 0.07
CA HIS A 119 -6.79 8.36 0.76
C HIS A 119 -7.39 7.04 1.28
N LEU A 120 -7.49 6.03 0.42
CA LEU A 120 -7.99 4.69 0.80
C LEU A 120 -7.12 4.05 1.89
N THR A 121 -5.80 4.27 1.84
CA THR A 121 -4.87 3.85 2.89
C THR A 121 -5.15 4.55 4.22
N ASN A 122 -5.44 5.85 4.20
CA ASN A 122 -5.79 6.62 5.40
C ASN A 122 -7.11 6.11 6.01
N VAL A 123 -8.12 5.79 5.19
CA VAL A 123 -9.37 5.18 5.66
C VAL A 123 -9.11 3.87 6.40
N ILE A 124 -8.29 2.98 5.81
CA ILE A 124 -7.93 1.69 6.43
C ILE A 124 -7.18 1.88 7.75
N LYS A 125 -6.24 2.82 7.78
CA LYS A 125 -5.36 3.07 8.94
C LYS A 125 -5.98 3.96 10.01
N ASP A 126 -7.17 4.49 9.79
CA ASP A 126 -7.83 5.35 10.75
C ASP A 126 -8.04 4.64 12.09
N LYS A 127 -7.54 5.27 13.15
CA LYS A 127 -7.64 4.81 14.55
C LYS A 127 -8.64 5.65 15.35
N SER A 128 -9.35 6.57 14.71
CA SER A 128 -10.28 7.48 15.40
C SER A 128 -11.42 6.73 16.10
N ALA A 129 -11.80 5.55 15.61
CA ALA A 129 -12.74 4.66 16.30
C ALA A 129 -12.25 4.18 17.69
N ASP A 130 -10.94 4.21 17.95
CA ASP A 130 -10.35 3.83 19.24
C ASP A 130 -10.38 5.00 20.26
N GLN A 131 -10.72 6.22 19.82
CA GLN A 131 -10.77 7.43 20.65
C GLN A 131 -12.21 7.98 20.74
N PRO A 132 -12.85 7.92 21.93
CA PRO A 132 -14.21 8.42 22.11
C PRO A 132 -14.35 9.89 21.70
N GLY A 133 -15.33 10.21 20.85
CA GLY A 133 -15.67 11.58 20.46
C GLY A 133 -14.88 12.16 19.27
N THR A 134 -13.97 11.40 18.66
CA THR A 134 -13.28 11.84 17.43
C THR A 134 -14.03 11.34 16.20
N PRO A 135 -14.47 12.20 15.27
CA PRO A 135 -15.06 11.75 14.01
C PRO A 135 -14.03 10.95 13.21
N GLY A 136 -14.41 9.74 12.81
CA GLY A 136 -13.54 8.76 12.17
C GLY A 136 -14.25 7.96 11.08
N PHE A 137 -13.53 7.02 10.47
CA PHE A 137 -14.09 6.12 9.47
C PHE A 137 -14.70 4.88 10.12
N SER A 138 -15.89 4.52 9.68
CA SER A 138 -16.62 3.34 10.14
C SER A 138 -16.00 2.04 9.59
N TYR A 139 -16.43 0.90 10.13
CA TYR A 139 -16.09 -0.41 9.57
C TYR A 139 -16.54 -0.54 8.10
N HIS A 140 -17.70 0.04 7.77
CA HIS A 140 -18.24 0.03 6.42
C HIS A 140 -17.32 0.78 5.44
N ASP A 141 -16.83 1.95 5.84
CA ASP A 141 -15.89 2.75 5.03
C ASP A 141 -14.60 1.99 4.75
N LYS A 142 -14.07 1.27 5.75
CA LYS A 142 -12.87 0.44 5.60
C LYS A 142 -13.08 -0.72 4.62
N LEU A 143 -14.27 -1.34 4.64
CA LEU A 143 -14.62 -2.42 3.71
C LEU A 143 -14.76 -1.88 2.28
N LEU A 144 -15.45 -0.76 2.08
CA LEU A 144 -15.53 -0.08 0.79
C LEU A 144 -14.14 0.27 0.27
N ALA A 145 -13.28 0.83 1.12
CA ALA A 145 -11.92 1.18 0.73
C ALA A 145 -11.11 -0.06 0.29
N SER A 146 -11.24 -1.18 1.00
CA SER A 146 -10.60 -2.45 0.62
C SER A 146 -11.10 -2.97 -0.74
N ASN A 147 -12.39 -2.85 -1.03
CA ASN A 147 -12.96 -3.27 -2.31
C ASN A 147 -12.42 -2.41 -3.47
N VAL A 148 -12.42 -1.08 -3.31
CA VAL A 148 -11.86 -0.15 -4.32
C VAL A 148 -10.36 -0.40 -4.54
N LEU A 149 -9.60 -0.68 -3.47
CA LEU A 149 -8.18 -1.03 -3.59
C LEU A 149 -7.94 -2.33 -4.36
N THR A 150 -8.80 -3.32 -4.16
CA THR A 150 -8.74 -4.60 -4.89
C THR A 150 -9.03 -4.38 -6.36
N ASP A 151 -10.04 -3.56 -6.68
CA ASP A 151 -10.35 -3.14 -8.04
C ASP A 151 -9.18 -2.43 -8.72
N PHE A 152 -8.55 -1.46 -8.04
CA PHE A 152 -7.38 -0.77 -8.57
C PHE A 152 -6.20 -1.71 -8.76
N LEU A 153 -5.96 -2.65 -7.84
CA LEU A 153 -4.90 -3.63 -8.00
C LEU A 153 -5.11 -4.49 -9.26
N ASN A 154 -6.35 -4.91 -9.52
CA ASN A 154 -6.71 -5.64 -10.73
C ASN A 154 -6.49 -4.80 -12.00
N LEU A 155 -6.92 -3.53 -12.01
CA LEU A 155 -6.70 -2.62 -13.15
C LEU A 155 -5.20 -2.39 -13.42
N ILE A 156 -4.39 -2.20 -12.37
CA ILE A 156 -2.93 -2.02 -12.49
C ILE A 156 -2.27 -3.28 -13.08
N GLU A 157 -2.82 -4.46 -12.81
CA GLU A 157 -2.31 -5.74 -13.30
C GLU A 157 -2.75 -6.05 -14.73
N THR A 158 -3.92 -5.60 -15.16
CA THR A 158 -4.40 -5.78 -16.54
C THR A 158 -3.70 -4.83 -17.53
N ASP A 159 -3.38 -3.60 -17.12
CA ASP A 159 -2.87 -2.56 -18.02
C ASP A 159 -1.39 -2.70 -18.40
N GLN A 160 -0.69 -3.77 -17.98
CA GLN A 160 0.78 -3.85 -18.03
C GLN A 160 1.39 -4.12 -19.42
N MET A 161 0.60 -4.45 -20.45
CA MET A 161 1.15 -4.99 -21.70
C MET A 161 1.71 -3.94 -22.67
N GLU A 162 1.38 -2.64 -22.53
CA GLU A 162 1.72 -1.60 -23.52
C GLU A 162 2.27 -0.27 -22.92
N GLN A 163 2.75 -0.29 -21.67
CA GLN A 163 3.13 0.93 -20.95
C GLN A 163 4.52 1.47 -21.28
N SER A 164 4.67 2.80 -21.29
CA SER A 164 5.98 3.45 -21.33
C SER A 164 6.84 3.12 -20.09
N ILE A 165 8.15 3.35 -20.14
CA ILE A 165 9.05 3.06 -18.99
C ILE A 165 8.62 3.82 -17.73
N ASP A 166 8.18 5.08 -17.88
CA ASP A 166 7.80 5.91 -16.73
C ASP A 166 6.41 5.53 -16.20
N GLU A 167 5.49 5.12 -17.06
CA GLU A 167 4.22 4.49 -16.65
C GLU A 167 4.46 3.17 -15.91
N ALA A 168 5.41 2.34 -16.36
CA ALA A 168 5.75 1.10 -15.68
C ALA A 168 6.32 1.33 -14.25
N LYS A 169 7.12 2.38 -14.06
CA LYS A 169 7.62 2.79 -12.73
C LYS A 169 6.48 3.31 -11.84
N ALA A 170 5.59 4.12 -12.40
CA ALA A 170 4.41 4.62 -11.71
C ALA A 170 3.48 3.48 -11.28
N SER A 171 3.19 2.56 -12.21
CA SER A 171 2.39 1.34 -12.00
C SER A 171 2.96 0.46 -10.89
N THR A 172 4.29 0.26 -10.85
CA THR A 172 4.97 -0.44 -9.75
C THR A 172 4.71 0.25 -8.40
N THR A 173 4.78 1.58 -8.36
CA THR A 173 4.52 2.37 -7.15
C THR A 173 3.07 2.21 -6.69
N HIS A 174 2.11 2.36 -7.61
CA HIS A 174 0.69 2.17 -7.33
C HIS A 174 0.38 0.78 -6.80
N LYS A 175 0.99 -0.26 -7.39
CA LYS A 175 0.87 -1.65 -6.94
C LYS A 175 1.37 -1.82 -5.51
N ILE A 176 2.55 -1.27 -5.18
CA ILE A 176 3.09 -1.33 -3.81
C ILE A 176 2.14 -0.64 -2.81
N MET A 177 1.61 0.55 -3.15
CA MET A 177 0.68 1.28 -2.29
C MET A 177 -0.62 0.48 -2.06
N ALA A 178 -1.24 -0.04 -3.12
CA ALA A 178 -2.47 -0.83 -3.03
C ALA A 178 -2.26 -2.09 -2.17
N LEU A 179 -1.19 -2.86 -2.46
CA LEU A 179 -0.85 -4.05 -1.70
C LEU A 179 -0.55 -3.73 -0.22
N THR A 180 0.11 -2.61 0.07
CA THR A 180 0.42 -2.19 1.45
C THR A 180 -0.85 -1.89 2.24
N ALA A 181 -1.80 -1.20 1.62
CA ALA A 181 -3.08 -0.89 2.23
C ALA A 181 -3.90 -2.17 2.49
N LEU A 182 -4.02 -3.05 1.48
CA LEU A 182 -4.71 -4.34 1.60
C LEU A 182 -4.05 -5.26 2.63
N MET A 183 -2.72 -5.33 2.66
CA MET A 183 -1.98 -6.05 3.70
C MET A 183 -2.29 -5.49 5.09
N THR A 184 -2.27 -4.17 5.26
CA THR A 184 -2.55 -3.52 6.54
C THR A 184 -3.97 -3.83 7.01
N HIS A 185 -4.96 -3.73 6.11
CA HIS A 185 -6.36 -4.05 6.42
C HIS A 185 -6.54 -5.49 6.91
N ASN A 186 -5.80 -6.43 6.32
CA ASN A 186 -5.94 -7.86 6.60
C ASN A 186 -5.00 -8.37 7.71
N THR A 187 -4.10 -7.54 8.24
CA THR A 187 -3.18 -7.96 9.31
C THR A 187 -3.85 -7.83 10.68
N PRO A 188 -4.03 -8.92 11.46
CA PRO A 188 -4.72 -8.90 12.76
C PRO A 188 -3.97 -8.18 13.90
N VAL A 189 -2.89 -7.46 13.57
CA VAL A 189 -2.01 -6.77 14.52
C VAL A 189 -1.66 -5.40 13.96
N GLN A 190 -2.05 -4.35 14.68
CA GLN A 190 -1.83 -2.97 14.24
C GLN A 190 -0.42 -2.43 14.57
N SER A 191 0.31 -3.05 15.51
CA SER A 191 1.60 -2.56 16.01
C SER A 191 2.76 -3.53 15.71
N LEU A 192 2.99 -3.80 14.42
CA LEU A 192 4.05 -4.72 13.97
C LEU A 192 5.45 -4.29 14.46
N LEU A 193 5.81 -3.03 14.25
CA LEU A 193 7.14 -2.53 14.60
C LEU A 193 7.36 -2.51 16.13
N PRO A 194 6.48 -1.95 16.98
CA PRO A 194 6.63 -2.05 18.42
C PRO A 194 6.74 -3.48 18.93
N THR A 195 5.94 -4.41 18.40
CA THR A 195 6.00 -5.85 18.74
C THR A 195 7.36 -6.44 18.40
N THR A 196 7.87 -6.12 17.21
CA THR A 196 9.19 -6.57 16.75
C THR A 196 10.31 -6.03 17.63
N ILE A 197 10.26 -4.75 17.99
CA ILE A 197 11.25 -4.12 18.88
C ILE A 197 11.22 -4.77 20.26
N ARG A 198 10.04 -5.04 20.82
CA ARG A 198 9.92 -5.79 22.09
C ARG A 198 10.52 -7.18 21.98
N CYS A 199 10.30 -7.88 20.86
CA CYS A 199 10.90 -9.19 20.61
C CYS A 199 12.44 -9.12 20.56
N ILE A 200 13.02 -8.17 19.82
CA ILE A 200 14.48 -7.96 19.71
C ILE A 200 15.14 -7.82 21.08
N TYR A 201 14.51 -7.07 21.99
CA TYR A 201 15.04 -6.81 23.32
C TYR A 201 14.59 -7.83 24.39
N GLY A 202 13.96 -8.95 24.00
CA GLY A 202 13.49 -9.97 24.94
C GLY A 202 12.39 -9.49 25.89
N LYS A 203 11.64 -8.44 25.52
CA LYS A 203 10.56 -7.83 26.32
C LYS A 203 9.16 -8.34 25.95
N LEU A 204 9.08 -9.42 25.19
CA LEU A 204 7.82 -10.03 24.76
C LEU A 204 7.68 -11.35 25.51
N ASP A 205 6.75 -11.41 26.47
CA ASP A 205 6.56 -12.59 27.32
C ASP A 205 5.61 -13.61 26.68
N ASN A 206 5.41 -14.76 27.35
CA ASN A 206 4.52 -15.81 26.83
C ASN A 206 3.04 -15.37 26.76
N LYS A 207 2.61 -14.43 27.61
CA LYS A 207 1.23 -13.91 27.59
C LYS A 207 1.04 -12.98 26.39
N ASP A 208 2.02 -12.14 26.08
CA ASP A 208 2.03 -11.31 24.88
C ASP A 208 1.94 -12.17 23.61
N TRP A 209 2.76 -13.22 23.52
CA TRP A 209 2.73 -14.16 22.40
C TRP A 209 1.37 -14.86 22.28
N ALA A 210 0.78 -15.28 23.40
CA ALA A 210 -0.55 -15.88 23.42
C ALA A 210 -1.62 -14.89 22.92
N ALA A 211 -1.61 -13.66 23.42
CA ALA A 211 -2.55 -12.62 23.00
C ALA A 211 -2.43 -12.30 21.49
N ILE A 212 -1.21 -12.25 20.96
CA ILE A 212 -0.99 -12.07 19.52
C ILE A 212 -1.52 -13.29 18.76
N SER A 213 -1.20 -14.50 19.22
CA SER A 213 -1.68 -15.75 18.60
C SER A 213 -3.21 -15.81 18.57
N ASP A 214 -3.89 -15.44 19.65
CA ASP A 214 -5.34 -15.50 19.74
C ASP A 214 -6.02 -14.52 18.77
N ARG A 215 -5.45 -13.32 18.58
CA ARG A 215 -5.92 -12.37 17.55
C ARG A 215 -5.76 -12.94 16.14
N TRP A 216 -4.61 -13.55 15.84
CA TRP A 216 -4.37 -14.20 14.56
C TRP A 216 -5.27 -15.41 14.33
N ARG A 217 -5.60 -16.19 15.37
CA ARG A 217 -6.55 -17.31 15.27
C ARG A 217 -7.98 -16.82 15.03
N GLY A 218 -8.41 -15.79 15.77
CA GLY A 218 -9.74 -15.19 15.61
C GLY A 218 -9.99 -14.62 14.22
N ALA A 219 -8.93 -14.20 13.52
CA ALA A 219 -8.97 -13.65 12.17
C ALA A 219 -8.07 -14.42 11.20
N SER A 220 -8.06 -15.77 11.28
CA SER A 220 -7.04 -16.57 10.59
C SER A 220 -7.05 -16.47 9.07
N GLY A 221 -8.23 -16.38 8.44
CA GLY A 221 -8.36 -16.15 7.00
C GLY A 221 -7.82 -14.78 6.58
N GLN A 222 -8.16 -13.73 7.33
CA GLN A 222 -7.63 -12.38 7.10
C GLN A 222 -6.11 -12.36 7.26
N GLY A 223 -5.56 -12.95 8.33
CA GLY A 223 -4.12 -13.01 8.54
C GLY A 223 -3.37 -13.71 7.41
N ARG A 224 -3.92 -14.79 6.84
CA ARG A 224 -3.35 -15.47 5.67
C ARG A 224 -3.45 -14.60 4.41
N LEU A 225 -4.55 -13.89 4.21
CA LEU A 225 -4.69 -12.92 3.12
C LEU A 225 -3.69 -11.75 3.27
N GLY A 226 -3.44 -11.28 4.49
CA GLY A 226 -2.37 -10.33 4.80
C GLY A 226 -0.99 -10.85 4.42
N CYS A 227 -0.69 -12.12 4.72
CA CYS A 227 0.55 -12.78 4.29
C CYS A 227 0.66 -12.93 2.77
N PHE A 228 -0.45 -13.19 2.08
CA PHE A 228 -0.49 -13.19 0.62
C PHE A 228 -0.08 -11.83 0.07
N TYR A 229 -0.71 -10.74 0.51
CA TYR A 229 -0.34 -9.39 0.08
C TYR A 229 1.11 -9.02 0.46
N ALA A 230 1.58 -9.40 1.64
CA ALA A 230 2.97 -9.20 2.04
C ALA A 230 3.96 -9.91 1.10
N SER A 231 3.66 -11.16 0.71
CA SER A 231 4.48 -11.90 -0.26
C SER A 231 4.52 -11.23 -1.64
N ARG A 232 3.40 -10.63 -2.07
CA ARG A 232 3.28 -9.87 -3.31
C ARG A 232 4.14 -8.61 -3.27
N ILE A 233 4.13 -7.86 -2.16
CA ILE A 233 5.01 -6.68 -1.97
C ILE A 233 6.47 -7.11 -2.10
N LEU A 234 6.87 -8.15 -1.38
CA LEU A 234 8.23 -8.68 -1.42
C LEU A 234 8.64 -9.06 -2.85
N HIS A 235 7.75 -9.71 -3.61
CA HIS A 235 8.01 -10.03 -5.00
C HIS A 235 8.16 -8.77 -5.87
N VAL A 236 7.23 -7.82 -5.80
CA VAL A 236 7.24 -6.59 -6.61
C VAL A 236 8.51 -5.77 -6.35
N VAL A 237 8.95 -5.68 -5.09
CA VAL A 237 10.18 -4.95 -4.74
C VAL A 237 11.44 -5.69 -5.22
N ARG A 238 11.42 -7.03 -5.29
CA ARG A 238 12.53 -7.82 -5.86
C ARG A 238 12.61 -7.71 -7.38
N SER A 239 11.47 -7.68 -8.07
CA SER A 239 11.42 -7.70 -9.54
C SER A 239 11.46 -6.32 -10.18
N SER A 240 11.08 -5.27 -9.46
CA SER A 240 11.01 -3.90 -9.98
C SER A 240 11.82 -2.90 -9.15
N ARG A 241 12.47 -1.96 -9.83
CA ARG A 241 13.11 -0.81 -9.18
C ARG A 241 12.07 0.26 -8.88
N SER A 242 11.64 0.37 -7.62
CA SER A 242 10.82 1.49 -7.15
C SER A 242 11.67 2.49 -6.37
N SER A 243 11.62 3.76 -6.77
CA SER A 243 12.25 4.89 -6.06
C SER A 243 11.29 5.63 -5.13
N HIS A 244 10.07 5.11 -4.95
CA HIS A 244 9.07 5.74 -4.09
C HIS A 244 9.51 5.71 -2.62
N PHE A 245 9.34 6.83 -1.91
CA PHE A 245 9.79 6.99 -0.53
C PHE A 245 9.11 6.01 0.45
N GLY A 246 7.89 5.57 0.13
CA GLY A 246 7.16 4.56 0.90
C GLY A 246 7.64 3.12 0.71
N THR A 247 8.43 2.82 -0.34
CA THR A 247 8.82 1.43 -0.66
C THR A 247 9.59 0.74 0.47
N PRO A 248 10.60 1.35 1.13
CA PRO A 248 11.26 0.73 2.28
C PRO A 248 10.30 0.41 3.44
N VAL A 249 9.31 1.26 3.67
CA VAL A 249 8.31 1.06 4.74
C VAL A 249 7.40 -0.12 4.40
N SER A 250 6.86 -0.15 3.18
CA SER A 250 6.04 -1.25 2.68
C SER A 250 6.79 -2.59 2.75
N LEU A 251 8.06 -2.61 2.35
CA LEU A 251 8.90 -3.79 2.42
C LEU A 251 9.12 -4.24 3.87
N LEU A 252 9.45 -3.32 4.78
CA LEU A 252 9.61 -3.65 6.19
C LEU A 252 8.32 -4.27 6.74
N GLN A 253 7.16 -3.62 6.54
CA GLN A 253 5.88 -4.12 7.03
C GLN A 253 5.57 -5.52 6.48
N ALA A 254 5.78 -5.74 5.17
CA ALA A 254 5.59 -7.06 4.55
C ALA A 254 6.48 -8.14 5.17
N VAL A 255 7.77 -7.85 5.39
CA VAL A 255 8.70 -8.79 6.03
C VAL A 255 8.29 -9.08 7.47
N LEU A 256 7.86 -8.08 8.23
CA LEU A 256 7.42 -8.27 9.61
C LEU A 256 6.11 -9.08 9.71
N VAL A 257 5.16 -8.91 8.77
CA VAL A 257 3.95 -9.74 8.70
C VAL A 257 4.31 -11.20 8.44
N LEU A 258 5.16 -11.47 7.43
CA LEU A 258 5.58 -12.83 7.07
C LEU A 258 6.40 -13.49 8.19
N TRP A 259 7.31 -12.72 8.81
CA TRP A 259 8.09 -13.17 9.96
C TRP A 259 7.18 -13.54 11.14
N LEU A 260 6.26 -12.65 11.52
CA LEU A 260 5.37 -12.86 12.66
C LEU A 260 4.48 -14.08 12.45
N TYR A 261 3.91 -14.23 11.25
CA TYR A 261 3.11 -15.40 10.90
C TYR A 261 3.89 -16.70 11.06
N SER A 262 5.12 -16.75 10.57
CA SER A 262 5.97 -17.92 10.72
C SER A 262 6.42 -18.18 12.17
N ALA A 263 6.68 -17.13 12.95
CA ALA A 263 7.02 -17.26 14.36
C ALA A 263 5.86 -17.83 15.19
N LEU A 264 4.62 -17.39 14.90
CA LEU A 264 3.40 -17.92 15.53
C LEU A 264 3.15 -19.38 15.15
N ALA A 265 3.34 -19.72 13.88
CA ALA A 265 3.17 -21.08 13.36
C ALA A 265 4.11 -22.08 14.06
N GLU A 266 5.36 -21.69 14.34
CA GLU A 266 6.31 -22.55 15.05
C GLU A 266 5.99 -22.69 16.55
N ARG A 267 5.57 -21.60 17.20
CA ARG A 267 5.29 -21.57 18.65
C ARG A 267 4.00 -22.31 19.02
N TYR A 268 3.02 -22.35 18.12
CA TYR A 268 1.70 -22.91 18.39
C TYR A 268 1.30 -23.98 17.37
N ARG A 269 2.18 -24.98 17.18
CA ARG A 269 1.99 -26.10 16.23
C ARG A 269 0.63 -26.80 16.36
N ASP A 270 0.08 -26.88 17.57
CA ASP A 270 -1.19 -27.58 17.85
C ASP A 270 -2.43 -26.81 17.35
N GLY A 271 -2.30 -25.50 17.07
CA GLY A 271 -3.39 -24.67 16.52
C GLY A 271 -3.25 -24.36 15.01
N PHE A 272 -2.08 -24.65 14.43
CA PHE A 272 -1.77 -24.52 13.00
C PHE A 272 -1.41 -25.92 12.49
N LEU A 273 -2.39 -26.80 12.29
CA LEU A 273 -2.25 -28.23 11.98
C LEU A 273 -1.16 -28.56 10.93
N PHE A 274 0.09 -28.75 11.36
CA PHE A 274 1.18 -29.21 10.49
C PHE A 274 1.30 -30.73 10.54
N SER A 275 0.54 -31.43 9.71
CA SER A 275 0.98 -32.75 9.27
C SER A 275 2.09 -32.58 8.24
N ARG A 276 3.15 -33.40 8.31
CA ARG A 276 4.21 -33.49 7.28
C ARG A 276 3.66 -33.77 5.87
N THR A 277 2.40 -34.21 5.76
CA THR A 277 1.69 -34.52 4.51
C THR A 277 0.93 -33.35 3.88
N ALA A 278 1.01 -32.13 4.42
CA ALA A 278 0.26 -30.98 3.88
C ALA A 278 0.70 -30.58 2.45
N PRO A 279 -0.25 -30.15 1.58
CA PRO A 279 0.03 -29.67 0.23
C PRO A 279 0.94 -28.43 0.29
N ALA A 280 1.75 -28.21 -0.74
CA ALA A 280 2.59 -27.01 -0.80
C ALA A 280 1.85 -25.89 -1.52
N VAL A 281 1.87 -24.68 -0.96
CA VAL A 281 1.38 -23.47 -1.63
C VAL A 281 2.57 -22.54 -1.85
N VAL A 282 2.73 -22.02 -3.07
CA VAL A 282 3.80 -21.06 -3.39
C VAL A 282 3.19 -19.68 -3.49
N LEU A 283 3.46 -18.80 -2.51
CA LEU A 283 3.01 -17.41 -2.58
C LEU A 283 3.95 -16.66 -3.54
N GLY A 284 3.46 -16.38 -4.74
CA GLY A 284 4.24 -15.82 -5.84
C GLY A 284 3.61 -14.55 -6.43
N PRO A 285 4.08 -14.07 -7.60
CA PRO A 285 3.54 -12.88 -8.28
C PRO A 285 2.09 -13.00 -8.74
N LYS A 286 1.55 -14.22 -8.75
CA LYS A 286 0.29 -14.51 -9.41
C LYS A 286 -0.88 -13.83 -8.69
N PRO A 287 -1.94 -13.45 -9.41
CA PRO A 287 -3.16 -12.92 -8.82
C PRO A 287 -3.81 -13.94 -7.87
N LEU A 288 -4.73 -13.44 -7.02
CA LEU A 288 -5.36 -14.19 -5.93
C LEU A 288 -6.15 -15.43 -6.41
N ASP A 289 -6.51 -15.51 -7.69
CA ASP A 289 -7.41 -16.54 -8.26
C ASP A 289 -6.83 -17.96 -8.35
N GLN A 290 -5.69 -18.22 -7.72
CA GLN A 290 -5.14 -19.56 -7.67
C GLN A 290 -5.87 -20.41 -6.63
N MET A 291 -6.50 -21.50 -7.08
CA MET A 291 -7.24 -22.44 -6.22
C MET A 291 -6.45 -22.88 -4.98
N GLU A 292 -5.15 -23.16 -5.12
CA GLU A 292 -4.26 -23.53 -4.01
C GLU A 292 -4.07 -22.40 -2.98
N THR A 293 -4.01 -21.16 -3.45
CA THR A 293 -3.88 -19.97 -2.60
C THR A 293 -5.18 -19.70 -1.86
N ASN A 294 -6.33 -19.77 -2.54
CA ASN A 294 -7.65 -19.59 -1.93
C ASN A 294 -7.93 -20.69 -0.90
N SER A 295 -7.66 -21.95 -1.23
CA SER A 295 -7.79 -23.06 -0.30
C SER A 295 -6.90 -22.88 0.93
N TRP A 296 -5.65 -22.42 0.76
CA TRP A 296 -4.80 -22.10 1.91
C TRP A 296 -5.34 -20.92 2.73
N ILE A 297 -5.81 -19.85 2.10
CA ILE A 297 -6.39 -18.69 2.80
C ILE A 297 -7.63 -19.11 3.60
N GLU A 298 -8.46 -20.02 3.10
CA GLU A 298 -9.65 -20.50 3.80
C GLU A 298 -9.32 -21.52 4.90
N MET A 299 -8.53 -22.56 4.57
CA MET A 299 -8.34 -23.74 5.43
C MET A 299 -7.06 -23.68 6.28
N GLY A 300 -6.08 -22.88 5.88
CA GLY A 300 -4.78 -22.75 6.57
C GLY A 300 -3.85 -23.95 6.47
N TRP A 301 -4.27 -25.04 5.83
CA TRP A 301 -3.55 -26.30 5.78
C TRP A 301 -2.61 -26.41 4.57
N SER A 302 -1.44 -25.77 4.62
CA SER A 302 -0.41 -25.89 3.57
C SER A 302 1.02 -25.66 4.08
N ARG A 303 2.00 -26.26 3.39
CA ARG A 303 3.41 -25.85 3.45
C ARG A 303 3.61 -24.59 2.62
N VAL A 304 3.66 -23.44 3.28
CA VAL A 304 3.82 -22.14 2.62
C VAL A 304 5.25 -21.96 2.15
N LYS A 305 5.43 -21.76 0.84
CA LYS A 305 6.71 -21.52 0.19
C LYS A 305 6.77 -20.13 -0.42
N LEU A 306 7.94 -19.51 -0.33
CA LEU A 306 8.25 -18.25 -1.02
C LEU A 306 9.36 -18.45 -2.06
N PRO A 307 9.25 -17.86 -3.26
CA PRO A 307 10.33 -17.87 -4.25
C PRO A 307 11.64 -17.34 -3.64
N GLY A 308 12.74 -18.05 -3.91
CA GLY A 308 14.07 -17.73 -3.36
C GLY A 308 14.29 -18.15 -1.91
N ILE A 309 13.26 -18.25 -1.08
CA ILE A 309 13.36 -18.60 0.35
C ILE A 309 13.14 -20.10 0.57
N GLY A 310 12.06 -20.67 0.03
CA GLY A 310 11.64 -22.05 0.33
C GLY A 310 10.52 -22.08 1.37
N ASN A 311 10.50 -23.09 2.25
CA ASN A 311 9.47 -23.22 3.28
C ASN A 311 9.55 -22.07 4.28
N LEU A 312 8.54 -21.19 4.33
CA LEU A 312 8.51 -20.04 5.23
C LEU A 312 8.27 -20.44 6.68
N LEU A 313 7.54 -21.54 6.93
CA LEU A 313 7.02 -21.91 8.25
C LEU A 313 8.00 -22.76 9.06
N CYS A 314 9.30 -22.56 8.84
CA CYS A 314 10.38 -23.12 9.65
C CYS A 314 11.43 -22.05 9.97
N ALA A 315 12.23 -22.29 11.01
CA ALA A 315 13.28 -21.38 11.47
C ALA A 315 14.31 -21.04 10.37
N GLU A 316 14.71 -22.03 9.57
CA GLU A 316 15.61 -21.82 8.42
C GLU A 316 15.00 -20.86 7.38
N GLY A 317 13.72 -21.06 7.06
CA GLY A 317 12.97 -20.20 6.15
C GLY A 317 12.83 -18.76 6.63
N ARG A 318 12.54 -18.56 7.92
CA ARG A 318 12.51 -17.21 8.53
C ARG A 318 13.87 -16.55 8.50
N THR A 319 14.93 -17.26 8.86
CA THR A 319 16.29 -16.72 8.82
C THR A 319 16.64 -16.26 7.41
N LYS A 320 16.33 -17.08 6.40
CA LYS A 320 16.56 -16.75 4.99
C LYS A 320 15.68 -15.61 4.48
N LEU A 321 14.43 -15.49 4.95
CA LEU A 321 13.57 -14.33 4.69
C LEU A 321 14.24 -13.04 5.20
N LEU A 322 14.74 -13.04 6.44
CA LEU A 322 15.39 -11.88 7.03
C LEU A 322 16.70 -11.52 6.31
N ASP A 323 17.52 -12.52 5.97
CA ASP A 323 18.77 -12.32 5.23
C ASP A 323 18.52 -11.70 3.84
N ASP A 324 17.57 -12.25 3.08
CA ASP A 324 17.22 -11.72 1.76
C ASP A 324 16.61 -10.32 1.87
N ALA A 325 15.75 -10.09 2.87
CA ALA A 325 15.16 -8.78 3.12
C ALA A 325 16.21 -7.71 3.46
N VAL A 326 17.27 -8.05 4.21
CA VAL A 326 18.38 -7.13 4.50
C VAL A 326 19.13 -6.74 3.23
N VAL A 327 19.42 -7.71 2.36
CA VAL A 327 20.08 -7.46 1.06
C VAL A 327 19.19 -6.56 0.19
N LEU A 328 17.91 -6.90 0.09
CA LEU A 328 16.95 -6.12 -0.70
C LEU A 328 16.81 -4.70 -0.17
N MET A 329 16.66 -4.52 1.15
CA MET A 329 16.55 -3.22 1.80
C MET A 329 17.78 -2.34 1.52
N ARG A 330 18.99 -2.90 1.59
CA ARG A 330 20.24 -2.19 1.26
C ARG A 330 20.35 -1.83 -0.23
N SER A 331 19.70 -2.57 -1.10
CA SER A 331 19.67 -2.27 -2.54
C SER A 331 18.72 -1.11 -2.90
N LEU A 332 17.78 -0.76 -2.01
CA LEU A 332 16.84 0.33 -2.24
C LEU A 332 17.56 1.69 -2.22
N LYS A 333 17.72 2.28 -3.41
CA LYS A 333 18.29 3.61 -3.60
C LYS A 333 17.19 4.66 -3.40
N GLY A 334 17.02 5.16 -2.18
CA GLY A 334 16.08 6.25 -1.90
C GLY A 334 15.93 6.56 -0.41
N TRP A 335 15.95 7.85 -0.06
CA TRP A 335 15.53 8.43 1.23
C TRP A 335 16.20 7.92 2.52
N GLY A 336 17.22 7.07 2.44
CA GLY A 336 18.16 6.72 3.54
C GLY A 336 17.61 5.83 4.66
N ILE A 337 16.30 5.79 4.88
CA ILE A 337 15.66 5.02 5.97
C ILE A 337 15.80 3.51 5.81
N SER A 338 16.01 3.04 4.58
CA SER A 338 16.22 1.62 4.27
C SER A 338 17.39 1.03 5.07
N ASN A 339 18.47 1.78 5.29
CA ASN A 339 19.59 1.33 6.12
C ASN A 339 19.19 1.11 7.58
N ALA A 340 18.39 2.01 8.15
CA ALA A 340 17.90 1.85 9.52
C ALA A 340 16.99 0.61 9.63
N TYR A 341 16.13 0.38 8.65
CA TYR A 341 15.28 -0.82 8.61
C TYR A 341 16.07 -2.11 8.41
N ALA A 342 17.13 -2.09 7.60
CA ALA A 342 18.04 -3.22 7.48
C ALA A 342 18.70 -3.56 8.83
N GLN A 343 19.05 -2.56 9.64
CA GLN A 343 19.57 -2.79 11.00
C GLN A 343 18.54 -3.40 11.94
N ILE A 344 17.27 -2.98 11.84
CA ILE A 344 16.18 -3.60 12.62
C ILE A 344 16.04 -5.09 12.26
N LEU A 345 16.04 -5.42 10.97
CA LEU A 345 15.94 -6.80 10.50
C LEU A 345 17.15 -7.67 10.94
N LEU A 346 18.37 -7.11 10.93
CA LEU A 346 19.55 -7.80 11.44
C LEU A 346 19.46 -8.08 12.94
N ARG A 347 18.96 -7.13 13.73
CA ARG A 347 18.77 -7.31 15.17
C ARG A 347 17.69 -8.36 15.46
N LEU A 348 16.61 -8.36 14.67
CA LEU A 348 15.57 -9.38 14.75
C LEU A 348 16.14 -10.78 14.49
N ARG A 349 16.93 -10.93 13.42
CA ARG A 349 17.63 -12.18 13.10
C ARG A 349 18.54 -12.65 14.24
N ALA A 350 19.31 -11.74 14.84
CA ALA A 350 20.17 -12.07 15.98
C ALA A 350 19.36 -12.56 17.19
N SER A 351 18.22 -11.93 17.49
CA SER A 351 17.35 -12.37 18.59
C SER A 351 16.78 -13.78 18.38
N GLU A 352 16.50 -14.19 17.14
CA GLU A 352 16.05 -15.56 16.86
C GLU A 352 17.14 -16.59 17.15
N THR A 353 18.39 -16.28 16.76
CA THR A 353 19.53 -17.19 17.04
C THR A 353 19.80 -17.35 18.54
N ALA A 354 19.68 -16.27 19.31
CA ALA A 354 19.84 -16.32 20.77
C ALA A 354 18.71 -17.14 21.43
N SER A 355 17.48 -17.02 20.94
CA SER A 355 16.35 -17.82 21.45
C SER A 355 16.50 -19.31 21.14
N MET A 356 17.12 -19.69 20.03
CA MET A 356 17.38 -21.09 19.68
C MET A 356 18.55 -21.71 20.47
N ALA A 357 19.48 -20.89 20.99
CA ALA A 357 20.61 -21.38 21.78
C ALA A 357 20.27 -21.61 23.27
N HIS A 358 19.13 -21.08 23.74
CA HIS A 358 18.70 -21.13 25.13
C HIS A 358 17.45 -22.00 25.40
N GLY A 359 16.87 -22.60 24.35
CA GLY A 359 15.79 -23.59 24.45
C GLY A 359 16.26 -24.94 23.95
#